data_AF-A0A359BDV4-F1
#
_entry.id   AF-A0A359BDV4-F1
#
_cell.length_a   1.000
_cell.length_b   1.000
_cell.length_c   1.000
_cell.angle_alpha   90.00
_cell.angle_beta   90.00
_cell.angle_gamma   90.00
#
_symmetry.space_group_name_H-M   'P 1'
#
loop_
_entity.id
_entity.type
_entity.pdbx_description
1 polymer ?
#
loop_
_entity_poly.entity_id
_entity_poly.type
_entity_poly.pdbx_seq_one_letter_code
_entity_poly.pdbx_strand_id
1 'polypeptide(L)'
;MRCQNLEKLQPFFYRLLNKSRVQFILYDADNVKTLASLIDQSIVQTEVIEVLYVLGRYPADQESTPDQLDPFLDMRDRFKKTCTPTREMICAFGKGQIPCLL
;
A
#
# COMPACT_ATOMS: atom_id res chain seq x y z
N MET A 1 8.20 15.05 3.91
CA MET A 1 6.76 14.87 4.22
C MET A 1 5.96 15.89 3.43
N ARG A 2 5.17 15.46 2.43
CA ARG A 2 4.22 16.37 1.76
C ARG A 2 3.11 16.68 2.76
N CYS A 3 3.03 17.92 3.25
CA CYS A 3 1.92 18.41 4.07
C CYS A 3 0.63 18.42 3.23
N GLN A 4 0.00 17.27 3.07
CA GLN A 4 -1.40 17.22 2.68
C GLN A 4 -2.21 17.73 3.88
N ASN A 5 -3.15 18.64 3.63
CA ASN A 5 -3.96 19.20 4.69
C ASN A 5 -4.86 18.09 5.25
N LEU A 6 -4.52 17.57 6.42
CA LEU A 6 -5.18 16.45 7.10
C LEU A 6 -6.69 16.65 7.22
N GLU A 7 -7.14 17.90 7.41
CA GLU A 7 -8.55 18.28 7.50
C GLU A 7 -9.35 17.94 6.24
N LYS A 8 -8.70 17.90 5.07
CA LYS A 8 -9.34 17.55 3.80
C LYS A 8 -9.31 16.05 3.49
N LEU A 9 -8.43 15.28 4.12
CA LEU A 9 -8.24 13.86 3.82
C LEU A 9 -9.40 13.01 4.35
N GLN A 10 -9.84 13.24 5.58
CA GLN A 10 -10.92 12.43 6.17
C GLN A 10 -12.24 12.56 5.38
N PRO A 11 -12.74 13.77 5.03
CA PRO A 11 -13.93 13.87 4.19
C PRO A 11 -13.76 13.27 2.79
N PHE A 12 -12.53 13.30 2.25
CA PHE A 12 -12.23 12.68 0.96
C PHE A 12 -12.34 11.16 1.05
N PHE A 13 -11.63 10.53 1.98
CA PHE A 13 -11.66 9.08 2.15
C PHE A 13 -13.04 8.57 2.54
N TYR A 14 -13.76 9.29 3.41
CA TYR A 14 -15.15 8.97 3.73
C TYR A 14 -16.02 8.90 2.47
N ARG A 15 -15.97 9.91 1.60
CA ARG A 15 -16.76 9.91 0.34
C ARG A 15 -16.30 8.84 -0.63
N LEU A 16 -14.99 8.58 -0.71
CA LEU A 16 -14.43 7.60 -1.63
C LEU A 16 -14.82 6.17 -1.23
N LEU A 17 -14.65 5.83 0.04
CA LEU A 17 -14.96 4.51 0.60
C LEU A 17 -16.47 4.20 0.54
N ASN A 18 -17.34 5.20 0.67
CA ASN A 18 -18.79 5.03 0.54
C ASN A 18 -19.28 4.89 -0.91
N LYS A 19 -18.46 5.23 -1.91
CA LYS A 19 -18.86 5.20 -3.33
C LYS A 19 -18.19 4.10 -4.13
N SER A 20 -17.09 3.58 -3.63
CA SER A 20 -16.25 2.63 -4.35
C SER A 20 -15.41 1.80 -3.41
N ARG A 21 -15.11 0.59 -3.86
CA ARG A 21 -14.05 -0.24 -3.28
C ARG A 21 -12.70 0.38 -3.62
N VAL A 22 -11.85 0.57 -2.61
CA VAL A 22 -10.53 1.21 -2.76
C VAL A 22 -9.44 0.17 -2.65
N GLN A 23 -8.51 0.18 -3.61
CA GLN A 23 -7.25 -0.53 -3.52
C GLN A 23 -6.11 0.50 -3.40
N PHE A 24 -5.34 0.41 -2.32
CA PHE A 24 -4.19 1.26 -2.06
C PHE A 24 -2.97 0.73 -2.82
N ILE A 25 -2.45 1.53 -3.74
CA ILE A 25 -1.24 1.19 -4.50
C ILE A 25 -0.02 1.66 -3.71
N LEU A 26 0.87 0.73 -3.37
CA LEU A 26 2.01 0.96 -2.49
C LEU A 26 3.30 0.76 -3.30
N TYR A 27 4.14 1.80 -3.36
CA TYR A 27 5.37 1.80 -4.15
C TYR A 27 6.63 1.53 -3.34
N ASP A 28 6.56 1.67 -2.03
CA ASP A 28 7.66 1.47 -1.09
C ASP A 28 7.13 1.20 0.33
N ALA A 29 8.03 0.87 1.26
CA ALA A 29 7.69 0.64 2.66
C ALA A 29 7.13 1.91 3.34
N ASP A 30 7.56 3.11 2.95
CA ASP A 30 7.05 4.37 3.50
C ASP A 30 5.56 4.58 3.16
N ASN A 31 5.08 4.04 2.04
CA ASN A 31 3.67 4.05 1.67
C ASN A 31 2.87 3.14 2.62
N VAL A 32 3.40 1.97 3.00
CA VAL A 32 2.79 1.08 4.01
C VAL A 32 2.66 1.80 5.34
N LYS A 33 3.73 2.47 5.79
CA LYS A 33 3.73 3.28 7.02
C LYS A 33 2.73 4.42 6.95
N THR A 34 2.62 5.09 5.80
CA THR A 34 1.67 6.18 5.60
C THR A 34 0.23 5.66 5.70
N LEU A 35 -0.09 4.55 5.03
CA LEU A 35 -1.41 3.93 5.11
C LEU A 35 -1.74 3.53 6.55
N ALA A 36 -0.81 2.88 7.25
CA ALA A 36 -0.99 2.50 8.64
C ALA A 36 -1.26 3.73 9.53
N SER A 37 -0.52 4.82 9.33
CA SER A 37 -0.75 6.08 10.04
C SER A 37 -2.12 6.71 9.74
N LEU A 38 -2.63 6.59 8.50
CA LEU A 38 -3.96 7.11 8.14
C LEU A 38 -5.09 6.28 8.78
N ILE A 39 -4.90 4.98 8.91
CA ILE A 39 -5.84 4.09 9.61
C ILE A 39 -5.82 4.37 11.11
N ASP A 40 -4.63 4.46 11.72
CA ASP A 40 -4.45 4.74 13.15
C ASP A 40 -5.08 6.09 13.56
N GLN A 41 -4.96 7.11 12.70
CA GLN A 41 -5.57 8.42 12.89
C GLN A 41 -7.08 8.45 12.55
N SER A 42 -7.71 7.31 12.25
CA SER A 42 -9.11 7.22 11.84
C SER A 42 -9.47 8.10 10.62
N ILE A 43 -8.50 8.37 9.74
CA ILE A 43 -8.72 9.10 8.48
C ILE A 43 -9.27 8.13 7.42
N VAL A 44 -8.71 6.92 7.36
CA VAL A 44 -9.21 5.81 6.55
C VAL A 44 -9.99 4.88 7.47
N GLN A 45 -11.33 4.97 7.43
CA GLN A 45 -12.23 4.17 8.27
C GLN A 45 -12.89 3.08 7.41
N THR A 46 -12.28 1.90 7.37
CA THR A 46 -12.80 0.73 6.64
C THR A 46 -12.32 -0.55 7.29
N GLU A 47 -13.18 -1.58 7.31
CA GLU A 47 -12.81 -2.94 7.74
C GLU A 47 -12.10 -3.72 6.63
N VAL A 48 -12.25 -3.27 5.38
CA VAL A 48 -11.66 -3.90 4.21
C VAL A 48 -10.49 -3.05 3.72
N ILE A 49 -9.28 -3.59 3.85
CA ILE A 49 -8.04 -2.96 3.38
C ILE A 49 -7.49 -3.80 2.22
N GLU A 50 -7.37 -3.20 1.04
CA GLU A 50 -6.84 -3.87 -0.13
C GLU A 50 -5.62 -3.13 -0.63
N VAL A 51 -4.55 -3.87 -0.85
CA VAL A 51 -3.26 -3.30 -1.26
C VAL A 51 -2.78 -3.92 -2.56
N LEU A 52 -2.07 -3.10 -3.35
CA LEU A 52 -1.32 -3.52 -4.53
C LEU A 52 0.14 -3.09 -4.33
N TYR A 53 1.03 -4.05 -4.11
CA TYR A 53 2.47 -3.82 -4.05
C TYR A 53 3.03 -3.67 -5.46
N VAL A 54 3.73 -2.58 -5.72
CA VAL A 54 4.34 -2.33 -7.02
C VAL A 54 5.84 -2.55 -6.95
N LEU A 55 6.33 -3.59 -7.61
CA LEU A 55 7.74 -3.96 -7.67
C LEU A 55 8.37 -3.43 -8.97
N GLY A 56 9.67 -3.16 -8.98
CA GLY A 56 10.38 -2.74 -10.19
C GLY A 56 10.15 -1.30 -10.67
N ARG A 57 9.61 -0.39 -9.83
CA ARG A 57 9.39 1.02 -10.23
C ARG A 57 10.66 1.88 -10.27
N TYR A 58 11.60 1.65 -9.36
CA TYR A 58 12.79 2.47 -9.14
C TYR A 58 14.15 1.90 -9.62
N PRO A 59 14.33 0.61 -10.01
CA PRO A 59 15.56 0.20 -10.65
C PRO A 59 15.69 0.88 -12.01
N ALA A 60 16.93 1.21 -12.40
CA ALA A 60 17.26 1.84 -13.69
C ALA A 60 16.64 1.11 -14.90
N ASP A 61 16.41 -0.20 -14.75
CA ASP A 61 15.97 -1.10 -15.82
C ASP A 61 14.48 -1.53 -15.71
N GLN A 62 13.73 -1.02 -14.73
CA GLN A 62 12.33 -1.44 -14.44
C GLN A 62 12.15 -2.96 -14.27
N GLU A 63 13.16 -3.66 -13.75
CA GLU A 63 13.10 -5.10 -13.49
C GLU A 63 12.74 -5.37 -12.02
N SER A 64 11.68 -6.17 -11.82
CA SER A 64 11.25 -6.62 -10.50
C SER A 64 12.02 -7.86 -10.07
N THR A 65 12.26 -7.99 -8.76
CA THR A 65 12.78 -9.20 -8.15
C THR A 65 11.95 -9.56 -6.92
N PRO A 66 11.80 -10.85 -6.56
CA PRO A 66 10.93 -11.26 -5.46
C PRO A 66 11.28 -10.61 -4.10
N ASP A 67 12.57 -10.38 -3.86
CA ASP A 67 13.09 -9.73 -2.64
C ASP A 67 12.63 -8.28 -2.47
N GLN A 68 12.17 -7.63 -3.55
CA GLN A 68 11.60 -6.28 -3.45
C GLN A 68 10.28 -6.25 -2.68
N LEU A 69 9.64 -7.40 -2.46
CA LEU A 69 8.44 -7.52 -1.64
C LEU A 69 8.76 -7.44 -0.13
N ASP A 70 9.96 -7.88 0.28
CA ASP A 70 10.34 -8.03 1.69
C ASP A 70 10.17 -6.74 2.51
N PRO A 71 10.62 -5.55 2.03
CA PRO A 71 10.44 -4.31 2.79
C PRO A 71 8.98 -3.96 3.07
N PHE A 72 8.06 -4.34 2.19
CA PHE A 72 6.63 -4.12 2.40
C PHE A 72 6.09 -5.03 3.49
N LEU A 73 6.47 -6.32 3.46
CA LEU A 73 6.02 -7.33 4.42
C LEU A 73 6.56 -7.05 5.81
N ASP A 74 7.86 -6.71 5.92
CA ASP A 74 8.50 -6.30 7.16
C ASP A 74 7.80 -5.09 7.78
N MET A 75 7.43 -4.12 6.96
CA MET A 75 6.74 -2.93 7.44
C MET A 75 5.30 -3.25 7.87
N ARG A 76 4.55 -4.01 7.05
CA ARG A 76 3.18 -4.47 7.35
C ARG A 76 3.14 -5.24 8.67
N ASP A 77 4.08 -6.14 8.88
CA ASP A 77 4.13 -7.02 10.05
C ASP A 77 4.35 -6.25 11.36
N ARG A 78 4.99 -5.07 11.30
CA ARG A 78 5.13 -4.16 12.45
C ARG A 78 3.81 -3.49 12.86
N PHE A 79 2.81 -3.41 11.98
CA PHE A 79 1.53 -2.72 12.22
C PHE A 79 0.32 -3.67 12.42
N LYS A 80 0.58 -4.98 12.63
CA LYS A 80 -0.39 -6.10 12.65
C LYS A 80 -1.67 -5.95 13.49
N LYS A 81 -1.78 -4.99 14.42
CA LYS A 81 -2.94 -4.89 15.33
C LYS A 81 -4.18 -4.24 14.72
N THR A 82 -4.04 -3.38 13.71
CA THR A 82 -5.18 -2.62 13.15
C THR A 82 -5.11 -2.42 11.63
N CYS A 83 -3.98 -2.75 11.00
CA CYS A 83 -3.69 -2.39 9.60
C CYS A 83 -3.40 -3.60 8.69
N THR A 84 -3.79 -4.81 9.09
CA THR A 84 -3.56 -6.01 8.28
C THR A 84 -4.44 -5.97 7.03
N PRO A 85 -3.89 -6.00 5.81
CA PRO A 85 -4.68 -6.02 4.59
C PRO A 85 -5.58 -7.26 4.52
N THR A 86 -6.82 -7.06 4.10
CA THR A 86 -7.80 -8.13 3.80
C THR A 86 -7.47 -8.82 2.47
N ARG A 87 -6.90 -8.08 1.51
CA ARG A 87 -6.44 -8.61 0.22
C ARG A 87 -5.13 -7.95 -0.18
N GLU A 88 -4.23 -8.76 -0.69
CA GLU A 88 -2.90 -8.36 -1.14
C GLU A 88 -2.73 -8.80 -2.60
N MET A 89 -2.20 -7.90 -3.42
CA MET A 89 -1.91 -8.16 -4.83
C MET A 89 -0.52 -7.60 -5.15
N ILE A 90 0.12 -8.14 -6.18
CA ILE A 90 1.43 -7.70 -6.65
C ILE A 90 1.31 -7.26 -8.11
N CYS A 91 1.90 -6.11 -8.43
CA CYS A 91 2.16 -5.66 -9.78
C CYS A 91 3.68 -5.61 -9.95
N ALA A 92 4.23 -6.48 -10.80
CA ALA A 92 5.65 -6.58 -11.06
C ALA A 92 5.92 -6.26 -12.54
N PHE A 93 6.97 -5.48 -12.78
CA PHE A 93 7.44 -5.10 -14.12
C PHE A 93 8.69 -5.89 -14.56
N GLY A 94 8.88 -5.96 -15.87
CA GLY A 94 10.08 -6.51 -16.50
C GLY A 94 10.11 -8.04 -16.53
N LYS A 95 11.28 -8.60 -16.88
CA LYS A 95 11.46 -10.06 -17.04
C LYS A 95 11.23 -10.83 -15.75
N GLY A 96 11.51 -10.20 -14.60
CA GLY A 96 11.29 -10.77 -13.28
C GLY A 96 9.84 -10.77 -12.80
N GLN A 97 8.87 -10.34 -13.63
CA GLN A 97 7.46 -10.32 -13.23
C GLN A 97 6.92 -11.71 -12.82
N ILE A 98 7.29 -12.77 -13.54
CA ILE A 98 6.79 -14.13 -13.28
C ILE A 98 7.35 -14.68 -11.96
N PRO A 99 8.67 -14.61 -11.70
CA PRO A 99 9.22 -14.95 -10.39
C PRO A 99 8.55 -14.26 -9.20
N CYS A 100 8.05 -13.02 -9.36
CA CYS A 100 7.39 -12.28 -8.27
C CYS A 100 5.96 -12.77 -7.95
N LEU A 101 5.41 -13.70 -8.74
CA LEU A 101 4.04 -14.21 -8.60
C LEU A 101 3.98 -15.69 -8.17
N LEU A 102 5.14 -16.32 -7.97
CA LEU A 102 5.29 -17.71 -7.55
C LEU A 102 5.53 -17.80 -6.04
#